data_AF-A0A533ZPH1-F1
#
_entry.id   AF-A0A533ZPH1-F1
#
_cell.length_a   1.000
_cell.length_b   1.000
_cell.length_c   1.000
_cell.angle_alpha   90.00
_cell.angle_beta   90.00
_cell.angle_gamma   90.00
#
_symmetry.space_group_name_H-M   'P 1'
#
loop_
_entity.id
_entity.type
_entity.pdbx_description
1 polymer ?
#
loop_
_entity_poly.entity_id
_entity_poly.type
_entity_poly.pdbx_seq_one_letter_code
_entity_poly.pdbx_strand_id
1 'polypeptide(L)'
;MISFSERKDFDPALLVASIWDVIVDPAYQGQEIGTQIMERILHHPDLKRVELFWLCTRDKQAFYGKLGFSADEQTGMVWARARQARLE
;
A
#
# COMPACT_ATOMS: atom_id res chain seq x y z
N MET A 1 8.11 -7.94 0.79
CA MET A 1 7.28 -9.15 0.53
C MET A 1 5.82 -8.74 0.50
N ILE A 2 5.00 -9.28 -0.42
CA ILE A 2 3.54 -9.09 -0.41
C ILE A 2 2.91 -10.38 0.09
N SER A 3 2.09 -10.29 1.14
CA SER A 3 1.35 -11.42 1.70
C SER A 3 -0.14 -11.15 1.69
N PHE A 4 -0.93 -12.19 1.45
CA PHE A 4 -2.39 -12.16 1.53
C PHE A 4 -2.78 -12.73 2.89
N SER A 5 -3.62 -12.04 3.65
CA SER A 5 -4.18 -12.57 4.90
C SER A 5 -5.66 -12.28 4.98
N GLU A 6 -6.46 -13.28 5.33
CA GLU A 6 -7.84 -13.07 5.76
C GLU A 6 -7.83 -12.46 7.17
N ARG A 7 -8.44 -11.28 7.33
CA ARG A 7 -8.79 -10.70 8.64
C ARG A 7 -10.29 -10.85 8.86
N LYS A 8 -10.71 -11.25 10.07
CA LYS A 8 -12.10 -11.57 10.42
C LYS A 8 -13.06 -10.36 10.41
N ASP A 9 -12.53 -9.15 10.31
CA ASP A 9 -13.30 -7.90 10.40
C ASP A 9 -13.53 -7.23 9.02
N PHE A 10 -13.13 -7.92 7.94
CA PHE A 10 -13.20 -7.43 6.56
C PHE A 10 -14.22 -8.26 5.77
N ASP A 11 -14.97 -7.62 4.88
CA ASP A 11 -15.92 -8.31 3.98
C ASP A 11 -15.17 -9.44 3.25
N PRO A 12 -15.59 -10.72 3.38
CA PRO A 12 -14.91 -11.85 2.75
C PRO A 12 -14.87 -11.78 1.22
N ALA A 13 -15.64 -10.89 0.59
CA ALA A 13 -15.55 -10.61 -0.84
C ALA A 13 -14.37 -9.69 -1.24
N LEU A 14 -13.72 -9.02 -0.29
CA LEU A 14 -12.64 -8.07 -0.55
C LEU A 14 -11.27 -8.76 -0.49
N LEU A 15 -10.53 -8.74 -1.62
CA LEU A 15 -9.14 -9.19 -1.63
C LEU A 15 -8.24 -8.09 -1.04
N VAL A 16 -7.58 -8.42 0.07
CA VAL A 16 -6.64 -7.55 0.78
C VAL A 16 -5.21 -8.05 0.62
N ALA A 17 -4.28 -7.14 0.35
CA ALA A 17 -2.85 -7.43 0.31
C ALA A 17 -2.09 -6.60 1.36
N SER A 18 -1.14 -7.23 2.04
CA SER A 18 -0.24 -6.56 2.96
C SER A 18 1.13 -6.36 2.32
N ILE A 19 1.70 -5.16 2.47
CA ILE A 19 3.03 -4.82 1.96
C ILE A 19 4.01 -4.75 3.13
N TRP A 20 5.09 -5.52 3.03
CA TRP A 20 6.15 -5.61 4.04
C TRP A 20 7.53 -5.40 3.42
N ASP A 21 8.49 -5.00 4.26
CA ASP A 21 9.93 -4.92 3.93
C ASP A 21 10.28 -4.05 2.73
N VAL A 22 9.62 -2.89 2.60
CA VAL A 22 10.00 -1.88 1.60
C VAL A 22 11.21 -1.11 2.14
N ILE A 23 12.38 -1.39 1.58
CA ILE A 23 13.65 -0.78 1.98
C ILE A 23 14.38 -0.31 0.71
N VAL A 24 14.89 0.91 0.76
CA VAL A 24 15.80 1.46 -0.26
C VAL A 24 17.11 1.80 0.44
N ASP A 25 18.22 1.34 -0.12
CA ASP A 25 19.55 1.63 0.40
C ASP A 25 19.76 3.15 0.54
N PRO A 26 20.35 3.65 1.65
CA PRO A 26 20.51 5.08 1.90
C PRO A 26 21.18 5.85 0.77
N ALA A 27 22.16 5.26 0.07
CA ALA A 27 22.86 5.91 -1.05
C ALA A 27 21.93 6.16 -2.26
N TYR A 28 20.80 5.47 -2.30
CA TYR A 28 19.81 5.51 -3.37
C TYR A 28 18.49 6.18 -2.96
N GLN A 29 18.39 6.66 -1.73
CA GLN A 29 17.21 7.42 -1.27
C GLN A 29 17.15 8.81 -1.92
N GLY A 30 15.95 9.37 -2.02
CA GLY A 30 15.72 10.67 -2.66
C GLY A 30 15.71 10.64 -4.19
N GLN A 31 15.90 9.47 -4.80
CA GLN A 31 15.93 9.25 -6.26
C GLN A 31 14.64 8.60 -6.79
N GLU A 32 13.52 8.78 -6.08
CA GLU A 32 12.19 8.25 -6.43
C GLU A 32 12.06 6.71 -6.52
N ILE A 33 13.10 5.95 -6.23
CA ILE A 33 13.09 4.48 -6.30
C ILE A 33 11.96 3.87 -5.46
N GLY A 34 11.75 4.36 -4.23
CA GLY A 34 10.65 3.91 -3.38
C GLY A 34 9.27 4.17 -3.99
N THR A 35 9.09 5.34 -4.60
CA THR A 35 7.85 5.68 -5.33
C THR A 35 7.62 4.72 -6.48
N GLN A 36 8.63 4.51 -7.31
CA GLN A 36 8.54 3.61 -8.47
C GLN A 36 8.26 2.15 -8.07
N ILE A 37 8.86 1.67 -6.97
CA ILE A 37 8.56 0.34 -6.41
C ILE A 37 7.07 0.26 -6.04
N MET A 38 6.57 1.23 -5.29
CA MET A 38 5.19 1.24 -4.82
C MET A 38 4.18 1.37 -5.97
N GLU A 39 4.44 2.23 -6.95
CA GLU A 39 3.59 2.38 -8.14
C GLU A 39 3.52 1.06 -8.94
N ARG A 40 4.66 0.37 -9.11
CA ARG A 40 4.68 -0.94 -9.78
C ARG A 40 3.87 -1.98 -9.02
N ILE A 41 3.89 -1.96 -7.69
CA ILE A 41 3.08 -2.87 -6.86
C ILE A 41 1.58 -2.56 -7.01
N LEU A 42 1.19 -1.31 -6.82
CA LEU A 42 -0.23 -0.89 -6.81
C LEU A 42 -0.92 -1.11 -8.16
N HIS A 43 -0.15 -1.00 -9.26
CA HIS A 43 -0.62 -1.16 -10.63
C HIS A 43 -0.21 -2.50 -11.26
N HIS A 44 0.31 -3.45 -10.47
CA HIS A 44 0.71 -4.75 -11.02
C HIS A 44 -0.52 -5.51 -11.56
N PRO A 45 -0.48 -6.05 -12.80
CA PRO A 45 -1.63 -6.73 -13.41
C PRO A 45 -2.19 -7.89 -12.57
N ASP A 46 -1.31 -8.65 -11.92
CA ASP A 46 -1.71 -9.78 -11.05
C ASP A 46 -2.41 -9.32 -9.76
N LEU A 47 -2.21 -8.06 -9.37
CA LEU A 47 -2.81 -7.46 -8.17
C LEU A 47 -4.03 -6.60 -8.50
N LYS A 48 -4.51 -6.62 -9.75
CA LYS A 48 -5.68 -5.81 -10.18
C LYS A 48 -6.95 -6.07 -9.38
N ARG A 49 -7.10 -7.28 -8.83
CA ARG A 49 -8.25 -7.70 -8.01
C ARG A 49 -8.12 -7.29 -6.56
N VAL A 50 -6.95 -6.81 -6.13
CA VAL A 50 -6.74 -6.33 -4.77
C VAL A 50 -7.46 -4.98 -4.65
N GLU A 51 -8.40 -4.92 -3.73
CA GLU A 51 -9.23 -3.75 -3.47
C GLU A 51 -8.62 -2.87 -2.37
N LEU A 52 -7.87 -3.48 -1.45
CA LEU A 52 -7.20 -2.78 -0.36
C LEU A 52 -5.76 -3.27 -0.17
N PHE A 53 -4.84 -2.31 -0.14
CA PHE A 53 -3.47 -2.52 0.29
C PHE A 53 -3.28 -1.94 1.69
N TRP A 54 -2.63 -2.72 2.56
CA TRP A 54 -2.34 -2.32 3.92
C TRP A 54 -0.84 -2.43 4.20
N LEU A 55 -0.32 -1.49 4.98
CA LEU A 55 1.05 -1.51 5.47
C LEU A 55 1.15 -0.87 6.84
N CYS A 56 2.20 -1.22 7.59
CA CYS A 56 2.58 -0.51 8.80
C CYS A 56 3.83 0.31 8.54
N THR A 57 3.86 1.54 9.06
CA THR A 57 5.07 2.36 9.08
C THR A 57 5.15 3.14 10.38
N ARG A 58 6.37 3.29 10.90
CA ARG A 58 6.64 4.06 12.10
C ARG A 58 6.80 5.55 11.81
N ASP A 59 7.50 5.91 10.74
CA ASP A 59 7.95 7.29 10.46
C ASP A 59 7.83 7.70 8.98
N LYS A 60 7.28 6.87 8.09
CA LYS A 60 7.15 7.17 6.65
C LYS A 60 5.73 7.48 6.20
N GLN A 61 4.85 7.89 7.12
CA GLN A 61 3.44 8.18 6.81
C GLN A 61 3.29 9.25 5.74
N ALA A 62 4.08 10.33 5.81
CA ALA A 62 4.06 11.39 4.81
C ALA A 62 4.52 10.92 3.41
N PHE A 63 5.42 9.92 3.34
CA PHE A 63 5.84 9.34 2.07
C PHE A 63 4.69 8.54 1.45
N TYR A 64 4.10 7.60 2.19
CA TYR A 64 2.98 6.80 1.68
C TYR A 64 1.72 7.64 1.43
N GLY A 65 1.52 8.71 2.20
CA GLY A 65 0.42 9.66 2.01
C GLY A 65 0.42 10.31 0.63
N LYS A 66 1.61 10.60 0.06
CA LYS A 66 1.74 11.11 -1.32
C LYS A 66 1.29 10.11 -2.37
N LEU A 67 1.26 8.81 -2.04
CA LEU A 67 0.82 7.72 -2.92
C LEU A 67 -0.66 7.38 -2.73
N GLY A 68 -1.40 8.18 -1.96
CA GLY A 68 -2.84 7.98 -1.71
C GLY A 68 -3.15 7.04 -0.55
N PHE A 69 -2.16 6.65 0.27
CA PHE A 69 -2.43 5.95 1.52
C PHE A 69 -2.96 6.90 2.58
N SER A 70 -3.94 6.46 3.37
CA SER A 70 -4.45 7.16 4.54
C SER A 70 -4.19 6.36 5.81
N ALA A 71 -3.90 7.03 6.93
CA ALA A 71 -3.83 6.34 8.22
C ALA A 71 -5.22 5.78 8.59
N ASP A 72 -5.23 4.56 9.12
CA ASP A 72 -6.42 3.96 9.73
C ASP A 72 -6.16 3.82 11.25
N GLU A 73 -7.22 3.88 12.06
CA GLU A 73 -7.15 4.02 13.52
C GLU A 73 -6.42 2.85 14.23
N GLN A 74 -6.15 1.76 13.50
CA GLN A 74 -5.42 0.59 13.98
C GLN A 74 -4.09 0.44 13.24
N THR A 75 -3.08 1.13 13.76
CA THR A 75 -1.61 0.92 13.60
C THR A 75 -0.99 0.89 12.20
N GLY A 76 -1.77 1.06 11.12
CA GLY A 76 -1.28 1.01 9.75
C GLY A 76 -1.87 2.08 8.83
N MET A 77 -1.50 1.99 7.56
CA MET A 77 -2.02 2.81 6.49
C MET A 77 -2.71 1.94 5.45
N VAL A 78 -3.78 2.47 4.88
CA VAL A 78 -4.60 1.80 3.88
C VAL A 78 -4.63 2.59 2.58
N TRP A 79 -4.55 1.88 1.47
CA TRP A 79 -4.84 2.39 0.13
C TRP A 79 -5.99 1.55 -0.43
N ALA A 80 -7.05 2.19 -0.90
CA ALA A 80 -8.24 1.52 -1.41
C ALA A 80 -8.48 1.91 -2.87
N ARG A 81 -8.66 0.92 -3.75
CA ARG A 81 -8.80 1.13 -5.19
C ARG A 81 -10.02 1.98 -5.54
N ALA A 82 -11.16 1.69 -4.93
CA ALA A 82 -12.39 2.45 -5.11
C ALA A 82 -12.25 3.95 -4.76
N ARG A 83 -11.31 4.32 -3.88
CA ARG A 83 -11.06 5.73 -3.54
C ARG A 83 -10.24 6.45 -4.63
N GLN A 84 -9.39 5.73 -5.36
CA GLN A 84 -8.60 6.32 -6.43
C GLN A 84 -9.42 6.58 -7.69
N ALA A 85 -10.30 5.64 -8.07
CA ALA A 85 -11.16 5.77 -9.23
C ALA A 85 -12.16 6.96 -9.15
N ARG A 86 -12.34 7.57 -7.98
CA ARG A 86 -13.21 8.74 -7.76
C ARG A 86 -12.45 10.07 -7.88
N LEU A 87 -11.13 10.03 -7.92
CA LEU A 87 -10.26 11.21 -8.03
C LEU A 87 -9.83 11.51 -9.48
N GLU A 88 -10.19 10.62 -10.42
CA GLU A 88 -10.01 10.75 -11.87
C GLU A 88 -11.33 11.17 -12.53
#